data_AF-A0A352S779-F1
#
_entry.id   AF-A0A352S779-F1
#
_cell.length_a   1.000
_cell.length_b   1.000
_cell.length_c   1.000
_cell.angle_alpha   90.00
_cell.angle_beta   90.00
_cell.angle_gamma   90.00
#
_symmetry.space_group_name_H-M   'P 1'
#
loop_
_entity.id
_entity.type
_entity.pdbx_description
1 polymer ?
#
loop_
_entity_poly.entity_id
_entity_poly.type
_entity_poly.pdbx_seq_one_letter_code
_entity_poly.pdbx_strand_id
1 'polypeptide(L)'
;TTGREMPYATLMYIWGGRLPPGAVVNNPHTDRVRMIIVDSGTRHTGEWRCHERDLRADYRKAFGTDPGKVIAVGLMTDTDNTKTRAESWYGDITIE
;
A
#
# COMPACT_ATOMS: atom_id res chain seq x y z
N THR A 1 14.24 20.32 3.86
CA THR A 1 13.44 19.46 4.76
C THR A 1 12.07 20.08 4.88
N THR A 2 11.00 19.41 4.46
CA THR A 2 9.66 20.00 4.25
C THR A 2 8.90 20.41 5.52
N GLY A 3 9.56 20.49 6.69
CA GLY A 3 9.03 21.08 7.93
C GLY A 3 7.83 20.36 8.57
N ARG A 4 7.26 19.34 7.92
CA ARG A 4 6.19 18.51 8.47
C ARG A 4 6.76 17.26 9.12
N GLU A 5 6.31 17.01 10.34
CA GLU A 5 6.54 15.74 11.03
C GLU A 5 5.86 14.63 10.20
N MET A 6 6.67 13.77 9.62
CA MET A 6 6.16 12.62 8.88
C MET A 6 5.57 11.62 9.88
N PRO A 7 4.45 10.96 9.53
CA PRO A 7 3.91 9.88 10.35
C PRO A 7 5.00 8.88 10.73
N TYR A 8 4.92 8.35 11.95
CA TYR A 8 5.90 7.38 12.44
C TYR A 8 6.01 6.14 11.52
N ALA A 9 4.89 5.74 10.91
CA ALA A 9 4.83 4.62 9.97
C ALA A 9 3.71 4.81 8.94
N THR A 10 3.94 4.27 7.74
CA THR A 10 2.94 4.15 6.66
C THR A 10 2.85 2.69 6.23
N LEU A 11 1.65 2.13 6.33
CA LEU A 11 1.31 0.85 5.72
C LEU A 11 0.70 1.10 4.34
N MET A 12 1.26 0.48 3.31
CA MET A 12 0.80 0.62 1.92
C MET A 12 0.31 -0.71 1.38
N TYR A 13 -0.78 -0.68 0.65
CA TYR A 13 -1.25 -1.81 -0.15
C TYR A 13 -0.90 -1.58 -1.60
N ILE A 14 -0.20 -2.52 -2.22
CA ILE A 14 0.29 -2.36 -3.60
C ILE A 14 -0.24 -3.48 -4.48
N TRP A 15 -0.70 -3.11 -5.67
CA TRP A 15 -0.90 -4.02 -6.77
C TRP A 15 0.25 -3.82 -7.74
N GLY A 16 1.05 -4.87 -7.93
CA GLY A 16 2.08 -4.88 -8.96
C GLY A 16 3.22 -5.83 -8.62
N GLY A 17 4.29 -5.74 -9.41
CA GLY A 17 5.49 -6.55 -9.20
C GLY A 17 5.28 -8.05 -9.44
N ARG A 18 6.20 -8.85 -8.87
CA ARG A 18 6.30 -10.31 -9.09
C ARG A 18 6.06 -11.14 -7.83
N LEU A 19 5.99 -10.50 -6.66
CA LEU A 19 5.77 -11.20 -5.40
C LEU A 19 4.30 -11.58 -5.25
N PRO A 20 3.98 -12.69 -4.56
CA PRO A 20 2.60 -13.14 -4.39
C PRO A 20 1.81 -12.22 -3.43
N PRO A 21 0.47 -12.17 -3.55
CA PRO A 21 -0.38 -11.47 -2.60
C PRO A 21 -0.13 -11.92 -1.15
N GLY A 22 -0.17 -10.97 -0.21
CA GLY A 22 0.13 -11.17 1.19
C GLY A 22 1.61 -11.09 1.57
N ALA A 23 2.53 -10.99 0.61
CA ALA A 23 3.95 -10.71 0.90
C ALA A 23 4.12 -9.30 1.48
N VAL A 24 4.99 -9.18 2.48
CA VAL A 24 5.41 -7.89 3.06
C VAL A 24 6.73 -7.49 2.40
N VAL A 25 6.79 -6.26 1.90
CA VAL A 25 7.94 -5.69 1.21
C VAL A 25 8.40 -4.44 1.94
N ASN A 26 9.71 -4.37 2.19
CA ASN A 26 10.33 -3.18 2.76
C ASN A 26 10.48 -2.11 1.67
N ASN A 27 10.22 -0.85 2.01
CA ASN A 27 10.55 0.24 1.12
C ASN A 27 12.08 0.41 1.07
N PRO A 28 12.70 0.52 -0.12
CA PRO A 28 14.15 0.61 -0.25
C PRO A 28 14.73 1.96 0.24
N HIS A 29 13.89 2.99 0.39
CA HIS A 29 14.30 4.34 0.77
C HIS A 29 14.05 4.69 2.24
N THR A 30 13.18 3.94 2.93
CA THR A 30 12.85 4.21 4.34
C THR A 30 12.31 2.97 5.06
N ASP A 31 12.65 2.84 6.34
CA ASP A 31 12.11 1.83 7.25
C ASP A 31 10.69 2.12 7.74
N ARG A 32 10.22 3.38 7.60
CA ARG A 32 8.89 3.83 8.04
C ARG A 32 7.77 3.35 7.13
N VAL A 33 8.09 2.88 5.92
CA VAL A 33 7.11 2.39 4.97
C VAL A 33 7.22 0.86 4.86
N ARG A 34 6.08 0.20 5.01
CA ARG A 34 5.93 -1.23 4.71
C ARG A 34 4.81 -1.40 3.70
N MET A 35 5.05 -2.26 2.72
CA MET A 35 4.11 -2.51 1.63
C MET A 35 3.61 -3.95 1.71
N ILE A 36 2.32 -4.17 1.52
CA ILE A 36 1.71 -5.49 1.39
C ILE A 36 1.19 -5.64 -0.03
N ILE A 37 1.57 -6.74 -0.69
CA ILE A 37 1.04 -7.06 -2.02
C ILE A 37 -0.42 -7.48 -1.88
N VAL A 38 -1.34 -6.83 -2.60
CA VAL A 38 -2.77 -7.22 -2.63
C VAL A 38 -3.17 -7.89 -3.94
N ASP A 39 -2.47 -7.59 -5.04
CA ASP A 39 -2.58 -8.29 -6.30
C ASP A 39 -1.25 -8.17 -7.08
N SER A 40 -1.01 -9.09 -8.03
CA SER A 40 0.30 -9.23 -8.68
C SER A 40 0.21 -9.28 -10.19
N GLY A 41 1.19 -8.68 -10.86
CA GLY A 41 1.29 -8.66 -12.31
C GLY A 41 0.07 -8.03 -13.00
N THR A 42 -0.18 -8.45 -14.24
CA THR A 42 -1.19 -7.89 -15.14
C THR A 42 -2.37 -8.82 -15.39
N ARG A 43 -2.46 -9.94 -14.64
CA ARG A 43 -3.48 -10.96 -14.88
C ARG A 43 -4.90 -10.40 -14.77
N HIS A 44 -5.12 -9.49 -13.82
CA HIS A 44 -6.42 -8.91 -13.51
C HIS A 44 -6.59 -7.49 -14.08
N THR A 45 -5.75 -7.08 -15.04
CA THR A 45 -5.86 -5.75 -15.65
C THR A 45 -7.20 -5.61 -16.38
N GLY A 46 -7.91 -4.50 -16.11
CA GLY A 46 -9.23 -4.23 -16.69
C GLY A 46 -10.40 -4.87 -15.93
N GLU A 47 -10.13 -5.60 -14.85
CA GLU A 47 -11.15 -6.16 -13.97
C GLU A 47 -11.33 -5.27 -12.73
N TRP A 48 -12.57 -5.09 -12.27
CA TRP A 48 -12.82 -4.47 -10.97
C TRP A 48 -12.43 -5.46 -9.87
N ARG A 49 -11.56 -5.04 -8.96
CA ARG A 49 -11.04 -5.86 -7.86
C ARG A 49 -11.44 -5.26 -6.53
N CYS A 50 -11.96 -6.11 -5.65
CA CYS A 50 -12.30 -5.72 -4.29
C CYS A 50 -11.24 -6.28 -3.33
N HIS A 51 -10.74 -5.43 -2.44
CA HIS A 51 -9.77 -5.81 -1.41
C HIS A 51 -10.28 -5.37 -0.04
N GLU A 52 -10.44 -6.32 0.87
CA GLU A 52 -10.81 -6.09 2.26
C GLU A 52 -9.64 -6.52 3.16
N ARG A 53 -9.26 -5.67 4.12
CA ARG A 53 -8.07 -5.86 4.96
C ARG A 53 -8.35 -5.49 6.41
N ASP A 54 -7.79 -6.26 7.33
CA ASP A 54 -7.66 -5.86 8.73
C ASP A 54 -6.40 -5.02 8.91
N LEU A 55 -6.58 -3.70 9.05
CA LEU A 55 -5.49 -2.74 9.19
C LEU A 55 -4.62 -3.03 10.43
N ARG A 56 -5.21 -3.48 11.54
CA ARG A 56 -4.46 -3.74 12.77
C ARG A 56 -3.62 -5.00 12.63
N ALA A 57 -4.21 -6.08 12.11
CA ALA A 57 -3.49 -7.33 11.88
C ALA A 57 -2.35 -7.13 10.87
N ASP A 58 -2.61 -6.40 9.79
CA ASP A 58 -1.60 -6.10 8.77
C ASP A 58 -0.47 -5.22 9.29
N TYR A 59 -0.80 -4.20 10.09
CA TYR A 59 0.22 -3.36 10.71
C TYR A 59 1.12 -4.17 11.64
N ARG A 60 0.54 -5.03 12.49
CA ARG A 60 1.32 -5.95 13.35
C ARG A 60 2.21 -6.88 12.54
N LYS A 61 1.69 -7.44 11.44
CA LYS A 61 2.47 -8.30 10.55
C LYS A 61 3.66 -7.54 9.92
N ALA A 62 3.45 -6.28 9.55
CA ALA A 62 4.45 -5.48 8.85
C ALA A 62 5.51 -4.85 9.77
N PHE A 63 5.11 -4.44 10.98
CA PHE A 63 5.94 -3.64 11.90
C PHE A 63 6.22 -4.33 13.24
N GLY A 64 5.55 -5.45 13.57
CA GLY A 64 5.77 -6.20 14.80
C GLY A 64 5.18 -5.56 16.06
N THR A 65 4.41 -4.48 15.93
CA THR A 65 3.81 -3.74 17.05
C THR A 65 2.37 -3.32 16.72
N ASP A 66 1.64 -2.85 17.71
CA ASP A 66 0.29 -2.31 17.53
C ASP A 66 0.31 -0.95 16.81
N PRO A 67 -0.66 -0.67 15.91
CA PRO A 67 -0.76 0.63 15.28
C PRO A 67 -1.25 1.70 16.26
N GLY A 68 -0.84 2.94 15.99
CA GLY A 68 -1.51 4.12 16.51
C GLY A 68 -2.83 4.41 15.77
N LYS A 69 -3.37 5.62 15.95
CA LYS A 69 -4.55 6.06 15.21
C LYS A 69 -4.21 6.26 13.73
N VAL A 70 -5.13 5.88 12.85
CA VAL A 70 -5.07 6.28 11.44
C VAL A 70 -5.30 7.78 11.36
N ILE A 71 -4.37 8.51 10.75
CA ILE A 71 -4.41 9.98 10.63
C ILE A 71 -4.69 10.45 9.21
N ALA A 72 -4.43 9.61 8.21
CA ALA A 72 -4.65 9.91 6.81
C ALA A 72 -4.70 8.62 5.99
N VAL A 73 -5.43 8.67 4.88
CA VAL A 73 -5.47 7.63 3.85
C VAL A 73 -5.22 8.29 2.51
N GLY A 74 -4.40 7.65 1.67
CA GLY A 74 -4.05 8.13 0.35
C GLY A 74 -4.19 7.02 -0.68
N LEU A 75 -4.61 7.39 -1.88
CA LEU A 75 -4.64 6.52 -3.05
C LEU A 75 -3.74 7.13 -4.12
N MET A 76 -2.98 6.29 -4.81
CA MET A 76 -2.11 6.75 -5.88
C MET A 76 -1.90 5.66 -6.93
N THR A 77 -1.79 6.09 -8.18
CA THR A 77 -1.24 5.29 -9.27
C THR A 77 0.20 5.76 -9.47
N ASP A 78 1.16 4.88 -9.20
CA ASP A 78 2.59 5.20 -9.29
C ASP A 78 3.23 4.61 -10.55
N THR A 79 4.02 5.44 -11.23
CA THR A 79 4.77 5.07 -12.45
C THR A 79 6.17 5.69 -12.48
N ASP A 80 6.64 6.24 -11.36
CA ASP A 80 7.91 6.97 -11.30
C ASP A 80 9.10 6.07 -11.69
N ASN A 81 9.09 4.83 -11.21
CA ASN A 81 10.15 3.84 -11.37
C ASN A 81 10.09 3.14 -12.72
N THR A 82 8.90 3.04 -13.33
CA THR A 82 8.74 2.40 -14.64
C THR A 82 8.92 3.38 -15.79
N LYS A 83 8.75 4.69 -15.55
CA LYS A 83 8.71 5.74 -16.58
C LYS A 83 7.67 5.47 -17.68
N THR A 84 6.61 4.74 -17.32
CA THR A 84 5.50 4.40 -18.21
C THR A 84 4.27 5.21 -17.86
N ARG A 85 3.18 5.02 -18.62
CA ARG A 85 1.86 5.54 -18.29
C ARG A 85 1.00 4.43 -17.69
N ALA A 86 0.26 4.75 -16.64
CA ALA A 86 -0.77 3.88 -16.07
C ALA A 86 -2.02 4.69 -15.77
N GLU A 87 -3.17 4.02 -15.84
CA GLU A 87 -4.47 4.57 -15.49
C GLU A 87 -5.17 3.54 -14.60
N SER A 88 -5.85 4.02 -13.56
CA SER A 88 -6.60 3.18 -12.63
C SER A 88 -7.81 3.94 -12.12
N TRP A 89 -8.86 3.21 -11.82
CA TRP A 89 -10.05 3.71 -11.15
C TRP A 89 -10.09 3.16 -9.72
N TYR A 90 -10.66 3.96 -8.82
CA TYR A 90 -10.85 3.61 -7.42
C TYR A 90 -12.30 3.93 -7.06
N GLY A 91 -12.92 3.08 -6.25
CA GLY A 91 -14.30 3.25 -5.80
C GLY A 91 -14.58 2.43 -4.55
N ASP A 92 -15.72 2.70 -3.92
CA ASP A 92 -16.21 1.98 -2.73
C ASP A 92 -15.17 1.89 -1.59
N ILE A 93 -14.46 3.00 -1.35
CA ILE A 93 -13.41 3.08 -0.34
C ILE A 93 -14.05 3.40 1.01
N THR A 94 -14.02 2.44 1.93
CA THR A 94 -14.51 2.60 3.30
C THR A 94 -13.43 2.23 4.32
N ILE A 95 -13.52 2.88 5.48
CA ILE A 95 -12.71 2.57 6.66
C ILE A 95 -13.66 2.63 7.83
N GLU A 96 -13.74 1.54 8.57
CA GLU A 96 -14.70 1.30 9.65
C GLU A 96 -13.99 0.97 10.96
#